data_AF-A0A2C6WR23-F1
#
_entry.id   AF-A0A2C6WR23-F1
#
_cell.length_a   1.000
_cell.length_b   1.000
_cell.length_c   1.000
_cell.angle_alpha   90.00
_cell.angle_beta   90.00
_cell.angle_gamma   90.00
#
_symmetry.space_group_name_H-M   'P 1'
#
loop_
_entity.id
_entity.type
_entity.pdbx_description
1 polymer ?
#
loop_
_entity_poly.entity_id
_entity_poly.type
_entity_poly.pdbx_seq_one_letter_code
_entity_poly.pdbx_strand_id
1 'polypeptide(L)'
;MEAVYSKDEQGAYQTLKITIKQDAATVFKYLSTTEGIQQWFPQLSFEDRKVGGKMKFHMDGQADMEMEITAIEENETIGFTWDIGTVRFDLHDSGNETVLIFDECLPFEFPHIVLDFSGWQFQMESIKRVVETGSPLDQKDCDFDSKKQEIEEKLDLK
;
A
#
# COMPACT_ATOMS: atom_id res chain seq x y z
N MET A 1 7.42 11.55 -3.54
CA MET A 1 7.47 10.33 -2.70
C MET A 1 8.92 9.92 -2.60
N GLU A 2 9.36 9.53 -1.41
CA GLU A 2 10.66 8.88 -1.21
C GLU A 2 10.46 7.36 -1.34
N ALA A 3 11.35 6.67 -2.04
CA ALA A 3 11.29 5.22 -2.22
C ALA A 3 12.67 4.59 -1.97
N VAL A 4 12.70 3.58 -1.11
CA VAL A 4 13.89 2.80 -0.79
C VAL A 4 13.58 1.34 -1.07
N TYR A 5 14.55 0.64 -1.66
CA TYR A 5 14.44 -0.78 -1.96
C TYR A 5 15.62 -1.50 -1.33
N SER A 6 15.38 -2.73 -0.90
CA SER A 6 16.44 -3.63 -0.48
C SER A 6 16.04 -5.06 -0.80
N LYS A 7 17.00 -5.98 -0.72
CA LYS A 7 16.76 -7.42 -0.84
C LYS A 7 17.72 -8.17 0.07
N ASP A 8 17.32 -9.35 0.50
CA ASP A 8 18.17 -10.29 1.21
C ASP A 8 18.11 -11.69 0.56
N GLU A 9 18.37 -12.76 1.33
CA GLU A 9 18.30 -14.13 0.83
C GLU A 9 16.85 -14.65 0.65
N GLN A 10 15.88 -14.01 1.29
CA GLN A 10 14.49 -14.47 1.36
C GLN A 10 13.57 -13.69 0.44
N GLY A 11 13.82 -12.39 0.22
CA GLY A 11 12.94 -11.60 -0.62
C GLY A 11 13.43 -10.19 -0.93
N ALA A 12 12.52 -9.42 -1.51
CA ALA A 12 12.67 -8.01 -1.82
C ALA A 12 11.77 -7.18 -0.90
N TYR A 13 12.23 -5.97 -0.60
CA TYR A 13 11.57 -5.04 0.29
C TYR A 13 11.44 -3.67 -0.37
N GLN A 14 10.30 -3.04 -0.18
CA GLN A 14 10.02 -1.66 -0.61
C GLN A 14 9.55 -0.85 0.60
N THR A 15 10.18 0.31 0.83
CA THR A 15 9.70 1.33 1.75
C THR A 15 9.37 2.59 0.98
N LEU A 16 8.12 3.03 1.05
CA LEU A 16 7.63 4.26 0.45
C LEU A 16 7.26 5.26 1.55
N LYS A 17 7.64 6.51 1.37
CA LYS A 17 7.32 7.60 2.30
C LYS A 17 6.72 8.78 1.57
N ILE A 18 5.56 9.24 2.08
CA ILE A 18 4.86 10.38 1.54
C ILE A 18 4.21 11.21 2.65
N THR A 19 4.21 12.54 2.50
CA THR A 19 3.51 13.45 3.41
C THR A 19 2.13 13.75 2.86
N ILE A 20 1.09 13.64 3.68
CA ILE A 20 -0.31 13.93 3.36
C ILE A 20 -0.77 15.11 4.22
N LYS A 21 -1.38 16.13 3.61
CA LYS A 21 -1.86 17.36 4.27
C LYS A 21 -3.22 17.17 4.95
N GLN A 22 -3.28 16.17 5.81
CA GLN A 22 -4.41 15.86 6.69
C GLN A 22 -3.88 15.25 7.99
N ASP A 23 -4.69 15.28 9.03
CA ASP A 23 -4.40 14.65 10.31
C ASP A 23 -4.41 13.11 10.20
N ALA A 24 -3.73 12.44 11.14
CA ALA A 24 -3.56 11.00 11.10
C ALA A 24 -4.90 10.25 11.21
N ALA A 25 -5.90 10.80 11.91
CA ALA A 25 -7.20 10.15 12.04
C ALA A 25 -8.00 10.19 10.73
N THR A 26 -7.87 11.27 9.97
CA THR A 26 -8.42 11.33 8.61
C THR A 26 -7.73 10.34 7.69
N VAL A 27 -6.39 10.31 7.65
CA VAL A 27 -5.63 9.36 6.81
C VAL A 27 -5.94 7.91 7.19
N PHE A 28 -6.01 7.60 8.49
CA PHE A 28 -6.27 6.27 8.99
C PHE A 28 -7.64 5.72 8.56
N LYS A 29 -8.67 6.58 8.46
CA LYS A 29 -9.98 6.17 7.92
C LYS A 29 -9.88 5.70 6.47
N TYR A 30 -9.06 6.36 5.64
CA TYR A 30 -8.81 5.94 4.26
C TYR A 30 -8.03 4.63 4.15
N LEU A 31 -7.28 4.26 5.18
CA LEU A 31 -6.51 3.02 5.22
C LEU A 31 -7.28 1.84 5.84
N SER A 32 -8.16 2.10 6.81
CA SER A 32 -8.69 1.07 7.72
C SER A 32 -10.20 0.84 7.64
N THR A 33 -10.92 1.51 6.73
CA THR A 33 -12.36 1.23 6.49
C THR A 33 -12.61 0.89 5.03
N THR A 34 -13.66 0.10 4.78
CA THR A 34 -14.07 -0.26 3.42
C THR A 34 -14.41 0.99 2.60
N GLU A 35 -15.17 1.92 3.18
CA GLU A 35 -15.53 3.17 2.52
C GLU A 35 -14.32 4.08 2.23
N GLY A 36 -13.26 3.96 3.03
CA GLY A 36 -12.03 4.72 2.85
C GLY A 36 -11.12 4.09 1.80
N ILE A 37 -10.79 2.81 1.96
CA ILE A 37 -9.80 2.12 1.13
C ILE A 37 -10.26 2.00 -0.32
N GLN A 38 -11.56 1.81 -0.55
CA GLN A 38 -12.12 1.69 -1.90
C GLN A 38 -12.05 2.98 -2.72
N GLN A 39 -11.75 4.12 -2.11
CA GLN A 39 -11.63 5.38 -2.83
C GLN A 39 -10.32 5.51 -3.61
N TRP A 40 -9.28 4.78 -3.20
CA TRP A 40 -7.98 4.75 -3.89
C TRP A 40 -7.59 3.35 -4.36
N PHE A 41 -8.06 2.31 -3.66
CA PHE A 41 -7.86 0.89 -4.00
C PHE A 41 -9.21 0.13 -4.01
N PRO A 42 -10.03 0.26 -5.08
CA PRO A 42 -11.41 -0.22 -5.12
C PRO A 42 -11.62 -1.72 -4.89
N GLN A 43 -10.57 -2.52 -5.11
CA GLN A 43 -10.61 -3.97 -5.01
C GLN A 43 -10.51 -4.47 -3.57
N LEU A 44 -10.13 -3.60 -2.61
CA LEU A 44 -9.99 -3.98 -1.20
C LEU A 44 -11.25 -3.71 -0.40
N SER A 45 -11.52 -4.57 0.59
CA SER A 45 -12.58 -4.35 1.58
C SER A 45 -12.27 -5.03 2.91
N PHE A 46 -12.80 -4.48 3.99
CA PHE A 46 -12.67 -5.02 5.35
C PHE A 46 -13.90 -5.84 5.72
N GLU A 47 -13.69 -7.01 6.33
CA GLU A 47 -14.74 -7.80 6.98
C GLU A 47 -14.71 -7.66 8.50
N ASP A 48 -13.54 -7.88 9.11
CA ASP A 48 -13.34 -7.79 10.57
C ASP A 48 -12.10 -6.97 10.87
N ARG A 49 -12.30 -5.76 11.41
CA ARG A 49 -11.26 -4.74 11.58
C ARG A 49 -10.53 -4.90 12.93
N LYS A 50 -9.79 -5.99 13.08
CA LYS A 50 -8.96 -6.30 14.26
C LYS A 50 -7.78 -7.18 13.87
N VAL A 51 -6.76 -7.29 14.74
CA VAL A 51 -5.68 -8.27 14.53
C VAL A 51 -6.24 -9.69 14.43
N GLY A 52 -5.82 -10.44 13.41
CA GLY A 52 -6.38 -11.75 13.04
C GLY A 52 -7.76 -11.67 12.37
N GLY A 53 -8.25 -10.46 12.12
CA GLY A 53 -9.44 -10.19 11.33
C GLY A 53 -9.15 -10.28 9.84
N LYS A 54 -10.21 -10.19 9.02
CA LYS A 54 -10.15 -10.48 7.59
C LYS A 54 -10.37 -9.24 6.72
N MET A 55 -9.65 -9.23 5.61
CA MET A 55 -9.84 -8.38 4.45
C MET A 55 -10.07 -9.23 3.21
N LYS A 56 -10.66 -8.62 2.18
CA LYS A 56 -10.91 -9.25 0.88
C LYS A 56 -10.30 -8.43 -0.23
N PHE A 57 -9.71 -9.14 -1.19
CA PHE A 57 -9.30 -8.59 -2.47
C PHE A 57 -10.18 -9.17 -3.58
N HIS A 58 -10.94 -8.29 -4.23
CA HIS A 58 -11.88 -8.64 -5.28
C HIS A 58 -11.24 -8.44 -6.66
N MET A 59 -11.18 -9.50 -7.45
CA MET A 59 -10.73 -9.44 -8.84
C MET A 59 -11.88 -9.84 -9.76
N ASP A 60 -12.11 -9.05 -10.80
CA ASP A 60 -13.18 -9.31 -11.76
C ASP A 60 -13.09 -10.71 -12.35
N GLY A 61 -14.15 -11.49 -12.19
CA GLY A 61 -14.25 -12.86 -12.73
C GLY A 61 -13.47 -13.92 -11.94
N GLN A 62 -12.92 -13.59 -10.77
CA GLN A 62 -12.26 -14.54 -9.88
C GLN A 62 -12.95 -14.58 -8.50
N ALA A 63 -12.61 -15.59 -7.70
CA ALA A 63 -13.06 -15.64 -6.31
C ALA A 63 -12.29 -14.59 -5.48
N ASP A 64 -12.95 -14.02 -4.47
CA ASP A 64 -12.29 -13.12 -3.52
C ASP A 64 -11.12 -13.83 -2.85
N MET A 65 -9.98 -13.16 -2.79
CA MET A 65 -8.84 -13.61 -2.00
C MET A 65 -8.95 -13.06 -0.58
N GLU A 66 -8.81 -13.94 0.41
CA GLU A 66 -8.79 -13.55 1.82
C GLU A 66 -7.38 -13.09 2.22
N MET A 67 -7.32 -12.01 2.98
CA MET A 67 -6.10 -11.49 3.61
C MET A 67 -6.34 -11.33 5.11
N GLU A 68 -5.31 -11.51 5.92
CA GLU A 68 -5.38 -11.37 7.38
C GLU A 68 -4.75 -10.05 7.83
N ILE A 69 -5.42 -9.35 8.75
CA ILE A 69 -4.88 -8.15 9.39
C ILE A 69 -3.86 -8.56 10.45
N THR A 70 -2.60 -8.18 10.26
CA THR A 70 -1.46 -8.56 11.11
C THR A 70 -1.16 -7.50 12.17
N ALA A 71 -1.52 -6.24 11.93
CA ALA A 71 -1.36 -5.14 12.86
C ALA A 71 -2.49 -4.12 12.67
N ILE A 72 -3.03 -3.59 13.76
CA ILE A 72 -3.91 -2.42 13.72
C ILE A 72 -3.84 -1.68 15.05
N GLU A 73 -3.53 -0.39 14.98
CA GLU A 73 -3.57 0.55 16.09
C GLU A 73 -4.15 1.86 15.58
N GLU A 74 -5.20 2.34 16.24
CA GLU A 74 -6.02 3.45 15.75
C GLU A 74 -5.17 4.70 15.53
N ASN A 75 -5.17 5.23 14.31
CA ASN A 75 -4.39 6.39 13.86
C ASN A 75 -2.87 6.21 13.83
N GLU A 76 -2.35 5.00 14.06
CA GLU A 76 -0.91 4.73 14.12
C GLU A 76 -0.45 3.71 13.08
N THR A 77 -1.13 2.57 12.96
CA THR A 77 -0.65 1.51 12.06
C THR A 77 -1.77 0.62 11.53
N ILE A 78 -1.58 0.11 10.32
CA ILE A 78 -2.35 -1.00 9.79
C ILE A 78 -1.47 -1.87 8.89
N GLY A 79 -1.47 -3.17 9.13
CA GLY A 79 -0.74 -4.15 8.32
C GLY A 79 -1.58 -5.38 8.05
N PHE A 80 -1.33 -6.02 6.90
CA PHE A 80 -2.03 -7.22 6.47
C PHE A 80 -1.15 -8.08 5.55
N THR A 81 -1.53 -9.35 5.43
CA THR A 81 -0.91 -10.27 4.46
C THR A 81 -1.22 -9.81 3.04
N TRP A 82 -0.26 -9.97 2.13
CA TRP A 82 -0.39 -9.61 0.73
C TRP A 82 0.09 -10.76 -0.15
N ASP A 83 -0.84 -11.61 -0.60
CA ASP A 83 -0.51 -12.92 -1.19
C ASP A 83 0.46 -13.70 -0.26
N ILE A 84 1.61 -14.14 -0.75
CA ILE A 84 2.67 -14.76 0.07
C ILE A 84 3.59 -13.76 0.78
N GLY A 85 3.35 -12.46 0.65
CA GLY A 85 4.07 -11.38 1.30
C GLY A 85 3.28 -10.65 2.38
N THR A 86 3.74 -9.45 2.75
CA THR A 86 3.10 -8.60 3.76
C THR A 86 3.24 -7.13 3.44
N VAL A 87 2.24 -6.35 3.80
CA VAL A 87 2.29 -4.89 3.73
C VAL A 87 1.93 -4.26 5.07
N ARG A 88 2.50 -3.09 5.35
CA ARG A 88 2.26 -2.31 6.56
C ARG A 88 2.30 -0.82 6.26
N PHE A 89 1.35 -0.10 6.84
CA PHE A 89 1.30 1.35 6.84
C PHE A 89 1.53 1.84 8.27
N ASP A 90 2.47 2.76 8.46
CA ASP A 90 2.68 3.48 9.70
C ASP A 90 2.46 4.98 9.49
N LEU A 91 1.73 5.59 10.41
CA LEU A 91 1.34 6.99 10.40
C LEU A 91 2.14 7.73 11.47
N HIS A 92 2.81 8.80 11.08
CA HIS A 92 3.46 9.73 12.01
C HIS A 92 2.80 11.10 11.90
N ASP A 93 2.02 11.43 12.91
CA ASP A 93 1.29 12.69 12.99
C ASP A 93 2.25 13.86 13.32
N SER A 94 2.08 14.97 12.60
CA SER A 94 2.72 16.25 12.90
C SER A 94 1.71 17.37 13.17
N GLY A 95 0.44 17.01 13.38
CA GLY A 95 -0.70 17.89 13.68
C GLY A 95 -1.58 18.11 12.46
N ASN A 96 -1.08 18.90 11.49
CA ASN A 96 -1.84 19.23 10.27
C ASN A 96 -1.40 18.42 9.04
N GLU A 97 -0.35 17.61 9.19
CA GLU A 97 0.18 16.75 8.15
C GLU A 97 0.57 15.41 8.77
N THR A 98 0.39 14.35 8.01
CA THR A 98 0.78 12.99 8.38
C THR A 98 1.87 12.50 7.46
N VAL A 99 2.96 12.02 8.02
CA VAL A 99 3.93 11.23 7.24
C VAL A 99 3.43 9.79 7.23
N LEU A 100 3.06 9.31 6.05
CA LEU A 100 2.68 7.92 5.81
C LEU A 100 3.91 7.17 5.30
N ILE A 101 4.29 6.12 6.04
CA ILE A 101 5.31 5.16 5.65
C ILE A 101 4.61 3.86 5.27
N PHE A 102 4.95 3.31 4.12
CA PHE A 102 4.47 2.02 3.65
C PHE A 102 5.67 1.09 3.49
N ASP A 103 5.60 -0.06 4.14
CA ASP A 103 6.58 -1.13 4.03
C ASP A 103 5.93 -2.36 3.40
N GLU A 104 6.65 -2.95 2.46
CA GLU A 104 6.25 -4.13 1.72
C GLU A 104 7.40 -5.14 1.72
N CYS A 105 7.04 -6.41 1.97
CA CYS A 105 7.95 -7.55 1.88
C CYS A 105 7.35 -8.60 0.95
N LEU A 106 8.09 -8.94 -0.11
CA LEU A 106 7.72 -9.97 -1.06
C LEU A 106 8.83 -11.03 -1.13
N PRO A 107 8.53 -12.31 -0.82
CA PRO A 107 9.45 -13.41 -1.06
C PRO A 107 9.82 -13.54 -2.54
N PHE A 108 10.99 -14.11 -2.87
CA PHE A 108 11.39 -14.29 -4.27
C PHE A 108 10.52 -15.29 -5.05
N GLU A 109 9.75 -16.13 -4.36
CA GLU A 109 8.72 -16.96 -4.96
C GLU A 109 7.55 -16.13 -5.52
N PHE A 110 7.41 -14.86 -5.13
CA PHE A 110 6.34 -14.00 -5.59
C PHE A 110 6.59 -13.63 -7.05
N PRO A 111 5.63 -13.90 -7.96
CA PRO A 111 5.81 -13.56 -9.36
C PRO A 111 5.68 -12.04 -9.55
N HIS A 112 6.53 -11.45 -10.39
CA HIS A 112 6.41 -10.04 -10.80
C HIS A 112 6.59 -8.99 -9.67
N ILE A 113 7.51 -9.20 -8.73
CA ILE A 113 7.87 -8.22 -7.66
C ILE A 113 7.92 -6.76 -8.14
N VAL A 114 8.60 -6.51 -9.27
CA VAL A 114 8.75 -5.17 -9.86
C VAL A 114 7.38 -4.55 -10.23
N LEU A 115 6.47 -5.36 -10.75
CA LEU A 115 5.11 -4.92 -11.10
C LEU A 115 4.33 -4.54 -9.84
N ASP A 116 4.39 -5.37 -8.79
CA ASP A 116 3.68 -5.14 -7.54
C ASP A 116 4.18 -3.87 -6.83
N PHE A 117 5.51 -3.73 -6.71
CA PHE A 117 6.14 -2.53 -6.17
C PHE A 117 5.71 -1.26 -6.91
N SER A 118 5.66 -1.31 -8.25
CA SER A 118 5.20 -0.19 -9.07
C SER A 118 3.70 0.11 -8.88
N GLY A 119 2.89 -0.92 -8.63
CA GLY A 119 1.49 -0.81 -8.27
C GLY A 119 1.30 -0.08 -6.94
N TRP A 120 2.01 -0.51 -5.89
CA TRP A 120 1.94 0.16 -4.58
C TRP A 120 2.43 1.60 -4.60
N GLN A 121 3.41 1.93 -5.45
CA GLN A 121 3.79 3.32 -5.68
C GLN A 121 2.66 4.17 -6.22
N PHE A 122 1.93 3.65 -7.21
CA PHE A 122 0.73 4.33 -7.71
C PHE A 122 -0.32 4.47 -6.60
N GLN A 123 -0.55 3.42 -5.82
CA GLN A 123 -1.53 3.44 -4.74
C GLN A 123 -1.19 4.46 -3.63
N MET A 124 0.09 4.59 -3.26
CA MET A 124 0.58 5.60 -2.31
C MET A 124 0.35 7.03 -2.81
N GLU A 125 0.50 7.27 -4.11
CA GLU A 125 0.16 8.57 -4.70
C GLU A 125 -1.36 8.79 -4.79
N SER A 126 -2.12 7.72 -5.04
CA SER A 126 -3.58 7.73 -5.13
C SER A 126 -4.24 8.07 -3.80
N ILE A 127 -3.82 7.43 -2.69
CA ILE A 127 -4.33 7.75 -1.34
C ILE A 127 -4.04 9.21 -0.97
N LYS A 128 -2.82 9.69 -1.21
CA LYS A 128 -2.50 11.11 -0.96
C LYS A 128 -3.45 12.02 -1.72
N ARG A 129 -3.65 11.77 -3.01
CA ARG A 129 -4.49 12.63 -3.85
C ARG A 129 -5.94 12.61 -3.40
N VAL A 130 -6.50 11.44 -3.11
CA VAL A 130 -7.91 11.35 -2.70
C VAL A 130 -8.14 11.98 -1.34
N VAL A 131 -7.20 11.82 -0.41
CA VAL A 131 -7.27 12.45 0.92
C VAL A 131 -7.18 13.98 0.82
N GLU A 132 -6.33 14.52 -0.05
CA GLU A 132 -6.13 15.97 -0.16
C GLU A 132 -7.13 16.68 -1.08
N THR A 133 -7.72 15.97 -2.05
CA THR A 133 -8.52 16.61 -3.12
C THR A 133 -9.89 15.98 -3.32
N GLY A 134 -10.17 14.83 -2.70
CA GLY A 134 -11.43 14.08 -2.87
C GLY A 134 -11.50 13.27 -4.17
N SER A 135 -10.44 13.20 -4.99
CA SER A 135 -10.41 12.41 -6.23
C SER A 135 -9.14 11.56 -6.30
N PRO A 136 -9.22 10.26 -6.66
CA PRO A 136 -8.04 9.42 -6.87
C PRO A 136 -7.29 9.79 -8.16
N LEU A 137 -6.13 9.16 -8.36
CA LEU A 137 -5.39 9.24 -9.63
C LEU A 137 -6.05 8.36 -10.70
N ASP A 138 -5.97 8.79 -11.97
CA ASP A 138 -6.25 7.90 -13.10
C ASP A 138 -4.98 7.09 -13.39
N GLN A 139 -5.11 5.77 -13.46
CA GLN A 139 -4.00 4.87 -13.76
C GLN A 139 -3.33 5.20 -15.11
N LYS A 140 -4.06 5.79 -16.05
CA LYS A 140 -3.52 6.21 -17.37
C LYS A 140 -2.51 7.34 -17.28
N ASP A 141 -2.53 8.11 -16.20
CA ASP A 141 -1.62 9.23 -15.98
C ASP A 141 -0.29 8.78 -15.35
N CYS A 142 -0.18 7.51 -14.96
CA CYS A 142 0.99 6.96 -14.32
C CYS A 142 1.94 6.31 -15.35
N ASP A 143 3.19 6.76 -15.35
CA ASP A 143 4.27 6.16 -16.14
C ASP A 143 4.83 4.92 -15.41
N PHE A 144 4.12 3.80 -15.54
CA PHE A 144 4.54 2.52 -14.97
C PHE A 144 5.85 2.01 -15.55
N ASP A 145 6.16 2.31 -16.82
CA ASP A 145 7.37 1.81 -17.46
C ASP A 145 8.62 2.43 -16.83
N SER A 146 8.61 3.75 -16.61
CA SER A 146 9.69 4.43 -15.89
C SER A 146 9.82 3.95 -14.44
N LYS A 147 8.71 3.74 -13.71
CA LYS A 147 8.74 3.22 -12.33
C LYS A 147 9.35 1.82 -12.26
N LYS A 148 8.93 0.90 -13.14
CA LYS A 148 9.46 -0.47 -13.20
C LYS A 148 10.96 -0.48 -13.51
N GLN A 149 11.41 0.34 -14.47
CA GLN A 149 12.84 0.44 -14.79
C GLN A 149 13.67 0.91 -13.58
N GLU A 150 13.20 1.92 -12.84
CA GLU A 150 13.89 2.40 -11.64
C GLU A 150 13.99 1.32 -10.56
N ILE A 151 12.92 0.55 -10.35
CA ILE A 151 12.87 -0.55 -9.38
C ILE A 151 13.84 -1.65 -9.77
N GLU A 152 13.85 -2.07 -11.04
CA GLU A 152 14.78 -3.09 -11.58
C GLU A 152 16.24 -2.69 -11.39
N GLU A 153 16.58 -1.45 -11.72
CA GLU A 153 17.94 -0.91 -11.56
C GLU A 153 18.38 -0.89 -10.09
N LYS A 154 17.48 -0.53 -9.17
CA LYS A 154 17.81 -0.41 -7.73
C LYS A 154 17.83 -1.75 -7.00
N LEU A 155 16.99 -2.71 -7.39
CA LEU A 155 16.99 -4.06 -6.81
C LEU A 155 18.07 -4.97 -7.42
N ASP A 156 18.74 -4.55 -8.49
CA ASP A 156 19.72 -5.37 -9.22
C ASP A 156 19.14 -6.75 -9.57
N LEU A 157 17.90 -6.75 -10.08
CA LEU A 157 17.23 -7.92 -10.60
C LEU A 157 17.56 -7.98 -12.11
N LYS A 158 18.73 -8.51 -12.45
CA LYS A 158 19.15 -8.81 -13.83
C LYS A 158 19.33 -10.30 -14.04
#